data_AF-A0A7W8F4M8-F1
#
_entry.id   AF-A0A7W8F4M8-F1
#
_cell.length_a   1.000
_cell.length_b   1.000
_cell.length_c   1.000
_cell.angle_alpha   90.00
_cell.angle_beta   90.00
_cell.angle_gamma   90.00
#
_symmetry.space_group_name_H-M   'P 1'
#
loop_
_entity.id
_entity.type
_entity.pdbx_description
1 polymer ?
#
loop_
_entity_poly.entity_id
_entity_poly.type
_entity_poly.pdbx_seq_one_letter_code
_entity_poly.pdbx_strand_id
1 'polypeptide(L)'
;MLEIGTGTGYNTALLAHRTGPDTVTTIEIDQTIAAQAGARLDAAGVRARVLTADGEHGDPSDRRLYDRIVCTASVRRIPPAWLRQLRPGGALVAPLDSPAGHDITVRMTGTGHGSAAGRPVATVEFMRLRGRRLPRPHTDFGWPAGIDAQRWRDYEVHADQHGQRILLRTGSA
;
A
#
# COMPACT_ATOMS: atom_id res chain seq x y z
N MET A 1 0.83 5.12 -12.20
CA MET A 1 0.92 4.46 -10.88
C MET A 1 0.10 5.21 -9.85
N LEU A 2 -0.28 4.53 -8.77
CA LEU A 2 -1.00 5.09 -7.63
C LEU A 2 -0.08 5.15 -6.40
N GLU A 3 -0.07 6.29 -5.74
CA GLU A 3 0.55 6.50 -4.43
C GLU A 3 -0.54 6.79 -3.39
N ILE A 4 -0.47 6.11 -2.25
CA ILE A 4 -1.32 6.35 -1.08
C ILE A 4 -0.47 6.98 0.02
N GLY A 5 -0.81 8.21 0.41
CA GLY A 5 -0.07 9.03 1.35
C GLY A 5 0.87 10.00 0.65
N THR A 6 0.32 11.07 0.06
CA THR A 6 1.12 12.12 -0.61
C THR A 6 2.11 12.78 0.35
N GLY A 7 1.69 13.08 1.58
CA GLY A 7 2.52 13.76 2.57
C GLY A 7 3.13 15.05 2.03
N THR A 8 4.45 15.13 1.97
CA THR A 8 5.15 16.33 1.47
C THR A 8 5.10 16.49 -0.06
N GLY A 9 4.75 15.43 -0.80
CA GLY A 9 4.90 15.35 -2.27
C GLY A 9 6.28 14.90 -2.75
N TYR A 10 7.23 14.66 -1.84
CA TYR A 10 8.59 14.27 -2.21
C TYR A 10 8.64 12.94 -2.98
N ASN A 11 7.98 11.90 -2.46
CA ASN A 11 7.95 10.61 -3.12
C ASN A 11 7.18 10.70 -4.45
N THR A 12 6.07 11.43 -4.50
CA THR A 12 5.36 11.75 -5.76
C THR A 12 6.29 12.32 -6.83
N ALA A 13 7.17 13.27 -6.47
CA ALA A 13 8.13 13.86 -7.38
C ALA A 13 9.14 12.84 -7.94
N LEU A 14 9.69 11.99 -7.07
CA LEU A 14 10.61 10.92 -7.48
C LEU A 14 9.94 9.91 -8.40
N LEU A 15 8.70 9.55 -8.09
CA LEU A 15 7.90 8.65 -8.90
C LEU A 15 7.63 9.25 -10.29
N ALA A 16 7.18 10.51 -10.35
CA ALA A 16 6.90 11.20 -11.61
C ALA A 16 8.17 11.38 -12.46
N HIS A 17 9.32 11.66 -11.84
CA HIS A 17 10.60 11.70 -12.52
C HIS A 17 10.94 10.34 -13.16
N ARG A 18 10.65 9.23 -12.46
CA ARG A 18 10.94 7.88 -12.96
C ARG A 18 9.96 7.40 -14.02
N THR A 19 8.67 7.70 -13.88
CA THR A 19 7.60 7.13 -14.72
C THR A 19 7.11 8.07 -15.81
N GLY A 20 7.57 9.32 -15.81
CA GLY A 20 7.15 10.37 -16.72
C GLY A 20 6.00 11.21 -16.16
N PRO A 21 5.79 12.42 -16.72
CA PRO A 21 4.75 13.33 -16.26
C PRO A 21 3.34 12.78 -16.48
N ASP A 22 2.37 13.25 -15.69
CA ASP A 22 0.94 12.83 -15.68
C ASP A 22 0.68 11.34 -15.40
N THR A 23 1.72 10.55 -15.16
CA THR A 23 1.59 9.11 -14.94
C THR A 23 1.32 8.75 -13.48
N VAL A 24 1.54 9.70 -12.55
CA VAL A 24 1.36 9.52 -11.11
C VAL A 24 0.04 10.11 -10.65
N THR A 25 -0.72 9.31 -9.90
CA THR A 25 -1.84 9.78 -9.08
C THR A 25 -1.47 9.53 -7.62
N THR A 26 -1.65 10.53 -6.78
CA THR A 26 -1.28 10.48 -5.36
C THR A 26 -2.43 10.96 -4.49
N ILE A 27 -2.68 10.29 -3.36
CA ILE A 27 -3.85 10.52 -2.51
C ILE A 27 -3.41 10.90 -1.10
N GLU A 28 -3.98 11.98 -0.58
CA GLU A 28 -3.81 12.42 0.80
C GLU A 28 -5.17 12.68 1.45
N ILE A 29 -5.35 12.22 2.68
CA ILE A 29 -6.62 12.34 3.41
C ILE A 29 -6.78 13.72 4.06
N ASP A 30 -5.67 14.39 4.35
CA ASP A 30 -5.67 15.74 4.91
C ASP A 30 -5.67 16.82 3.82
N GLN A 31 -6.73 17.62 3.77
CA GLN A 31 -6.90 18.66 2.76
C GLN A 31 -5.78 19.70 2.76
N THR A 32 -5.28 20.09 3.93
CA THR A 32 -4.22 21.10 4.04
C THR A 32 -2.90 20.53 3.52
N ILE A 33 -2.57 19.29 3.90
CA ILE A 33 -1.35 18.61 3.44
C ILE A 33 -1.42 18.40 1.92
N ALA A 34 -2.56 17.95 1.39
CA ALA A 34 -2.76 17.74 -0.04
C ALA A 34 -2.53 19.03 -0.85
N ALA A 35 -3.12 20.15 -0.40
CA ALA A 35 -2.95 21.44 -1.05
C ALA A 35 -1.49 21.92 -1.02
N GLN A 36 -0.81 21.76 0.11
CA GLN A 36 0.61 22.11 0.22
C GLN A 36 1.51 21.23 -0.66
N ALA A 37 1.23 19.93 -0.75
CA ALA A 37 1.96 19.02 -1.63
C ALA A 37 1.77 19.41 -3.10
N GLY A 38 0.54 19.73 -3.52
CA GLY A 38 0.24 20.24 -4.86
C GLY A 38 1.07 21.48 -5.20
N ALA A 39 1.05 22.49 -4.34
CA ALA A 39 1.83 23.72 -4.54
C ALA A 39 3.35 23.46 -4.65
N ARG A 40 3.90 22.52 -3.86
CA ARG A 40 5.33 22.14 -3.93
C ARG A 40 5.66 21.42 -5.23
N LEU A 41 4.78 20.53 -5.69
CA LEU A 41 4.94 19.82 -6.96
C LEU A 41 4.89 20.79 -8.14
N ASP A 42 3.95 21.72 -8.14
CA ASP A 42 3.82 22.76 -9.16
C ASP A 42 5.06 23.66 -9.21
N ALA A 43 5.55 24.12 -8.04
CA ALA A 43 6.77 24.91 -7.95
C ALA A 43 8.02 24.15 -8.43
N ALA A 44 8.03 22.82 -8.32
CA ALA A 44 9.08 21.94 -8.82
C ALA A 44 8.90 21.54 -10.30
N GLY A 45 7.84 22.01 -10.98
CA GLY A 45 7.52 21.63 -12.36
C GLY A 45 7.10 20.18 -12.52
N VAL A 46 6.66 19.52 -11.44
CA VAL A 46 6.25 18.11 -11.46
C VAL A 46 4.77 18.00 -11.78
N ARG A 47 4.44 17.31 -12.88
CA ARG A 47 3.04 17.06 -13.28
C ARG A 47 2.55 15.73 -12.72
N ALA A 48 1.69 15.79 -11.70
CA ALA A 48 1.03 14.65 -11.07
C ALA A 48 -0.41 14.99 -10.67
N ARG A 49 -1.29 13.99 -10.61
CA ARG A 49 -2.68 14.17 -10.15
C ARG A 49 -2.75 13.98 -8.64
N VAL A 50 -2.87 15.08 -7.90
CA VAL A 50 -3.03 15.07 -6.43
C VAL A 50 -4.52 15.01 -6.08
N LEU A 51 -4.92 14.07 -5.22
CA LEU A 51 -6.29 13.88 -4.77
C LEU A 51 -6.40 14.04 -3.25
N THR A 52 -7.41 14.78 -2.81
CA THR A 52 -7.79 14.86 -1.39
C THR A 52 -8.90 13.85 -1.11
N ALA A 53 -8.56 12.68 -0.58
CA ALA A 53 -9.50 11.60 -0.31
C ALA A 53 -8.95 10.59 0.71
N ASP A 54 -9.81 9.72 1.25
CA ASP A 54 -9.34 8.58 2.04
C ASP A 54 -8.75 7.50 1.12
N GLY A 55 -7.41 7.42 1.11
CA GLY A 55 -6.66 6.47 0.31
C GLY A 55 -6.96 5.00 0.62
N GLU A 56 -7.61 4.67 1.74
CA GLU A 56 -8.12 3.31 1.98
C GLU A 56 -9.06 2.83 0.85
N HIS A 57 -9.79 3.76 0.23
CA HIS A 57 -10.74 3.51 -0.85
C HIS A 57 -10.12 3.61 -2.25
N GLY A 58 -8.80 3.80 -2.37
CA GLY A 58 -8.12 3.96 -3.65
C GLY A 58 -8.50 5.26 -4.38
N ASP A 59 -8.28 5.31 -5.70
CA ASP A 59 -8.72 6.42 -6.56
C ASP A 59 -10.26 6.44 -6.63
N PRO A 60 -10.93 7.53 -6.21
CA PRO A 60 -12.38 7.63 -6.19
C PRO A 60 -13.06 7.52 -7.57
N SER A 61 -12.31 7.69 -8.67
CA SER A 61 -12.88 7.48 -10.01
C SER A 61 -13.27 6.03 -10.29
N ASP A 62 -12.72 5.07 -9.53
CA ASP A 62 -12.93 3.61 -9.55
C ASP A 62 -12.80 2.89 -10.91
N ARG A 63 -12.56 3.63 -11.99
CA ARG A 63 -12.41 3.10 -13.36
C ARG A 63 -10.95 2.96 -13.79
N ARG A 64 -10.01 3.50 -13.01
CA ARG A 64 -8.59 3.53 -13.38
C ARG A 64 -7.86 2.34 -12.78
N LEU A 65 -7.21 1.55 -13.65
CA LEU A 65 -6.31 0.47 -13.27
C LEU A 65 -4.85 0.95 -13.27
N TYR A 66 -4.06 0.43 -12.34
CA TYR A 66 -2.69 0.83 -12.08
C TYR A 66 -1.73 -0.35 -12.22
N ASP A 67 -0.62 -0.14 -12.92
CA ASP A 67 0.47 -1.13 -12.99
C ASP A 67 1.24 -1.26 -11.68
N ARG A 68 1.22 -0.19 -10.87
CA ARG A 68 1.95 -0.07 -9.61
C ARG A 68 1.11 0.70 -8.61
N ILE A 69 1.01 0.18 -7.40
CA ILE A 69 0.44 0.83 -6.22
C ILE A 69 1.50 0.85 -5.12
N VAL A 70 1.75 2.00 -4.53
CA VAL A 70 2.63 2.14 -3.36
C VAL A 70 1.89 2.85 -2.23
N CYS A 71 2.04 2.35 -1.00
CA CYS A 71 1.51 3.00 0.19
C CYS A 71 2.68 3.45 1.09
N THR A 72 2.61 4.67 1.59
CA THR A 72 3.59 5.25 2.53
C THR A 72 2.98 5.40 3.93
N ALA A 73 2.00 4.56 4.26
CA ALA A 73 1.39 4.43 5.57
C ALA A 73 1.10 2.96 5.89
N SER A 74 1.26 2.56 7.16
CA SER A 74 1.03 1.19 7.58
C SER A 74 -0.46 0.84 7.60
N VAL A 75 -0.76 -0.35 7.06
CA VAL A 75 -2.10 -0.96 7.07
C VAL A 75 -2.09 -2.26 7.86
N ARG A 76 -3.22 -2.61 8.48
CA ARG A 76 -3.38 -3.95 9.11
C ARG A 76 -3.78 -5.03 8.12
N ARG A 77 -4.45 -4.63 7.03
CA ARG A 77 -4.79 -5.48 5.90
C ARG A 77 -4.69 -4.69 4.61
N ILE A 78 -4.42 -5.36 3.49
CA ILE A 78 -4.51 -4.75 2.17
C ILE A 78 -5.97 -4.38 1.86
N PRO A 79 -6.29 -3.10 1.57
CA PRO A 79 -7.64 -2.69 1.21
C PRO A 79 -8.11 -3.32 -0.12
N PRO A 80 -9.34 -3.86 -0.19
CA PRO A 80 -9.89 -4.42 -1.43
C PRO A 80 -9.95 -3.44 -2.60
N ALA A 81 -10.09 -2.14 -2.33
CA ALA A 81 -10.08 -1.12 -3.36
C ALA A 81 -8.75 -1.07 -4.12
N TRP A 82 -7.62 -1.24 -3.43
CA TRP A 82 -6.30 -1.29 -4.08
C TRP A 82 -6.20 -2.50 -4.99
N LEU A 83 -6.72 -3.65 -4.55
CA LEU A 83 -6.71 -4.88 -5.34
C LEU A 83 -7.56 -4.78 -6.61
N ARG A 84 -8.74 -4.15 -6.53
CA ARG A 84 -9.59 -3.88 -7.71
C ARG A 84 -8.94 -2.92 -8.70
N GLN A 85 -8.15 -1.98 -8.20
CA GLN A 85 -7.47 -0.98 -9.01
C GLN A 85 -6.07 -1.43 -9.47
N LEU A 86 -5.61 -2.63 -9.10
CA LEU A 86 -4.34 -3.19 -9.51
C LEU A 86 -4.50 -4.02 -10.79
N ARG A 87 -3.68 -3.74 -11.81
CA ARG A 87 -3.67 -4.54 -13.04
C ARG A 87 -3.21 -5.99 -12.78
N PRO A 88 -3.64 -6.96 -13.60
CA PRO A 88 -2.99 -8.27 -13.67
C PRO A 88 -1.48 -8.10 -13.88
N GLY A 89 -0.65 -8.77 -13.08
CA GLY A 89 0.81 -8.61 -13.09
C GLY A 89 1.33 -7.29 -12.51
N GLY A 90 0.44 -6.41 -12.04
CA GLY A 90 0.82 -5.16 -11.37
C GLY A 90 1.47 -5.41 -10.01
N ALA A 91 2.29 -4.48 -9.54
CA ALA A 91 2.96 -4.60 -8.24
C ALA A 91 2.33 -3.68 -7.19
N LEU A 92 2.10 -4.23 -5.99
CA LEU A 92 1.66 -3.49 -4.81
C LEU A 92 2.76 -3.55 -3.76
N VAL A 93 3.14 -2.39 -3.23
CA VAL A 93 4.10 -2.28 -2.12
C VAL A 93 3.48 -1.49 -0.99
N ALA A 94 3.41 -2.08 0.20
CA ALA A 94 2.81 -1.43 1.36
C ALA A 94 3.47 -1.90 2.66
N PRO A 95 3.59 -1.03 3.68
CA PRO A 95 3.85 -1.45 5.05
C PRO A 95 2.62 -2.16 5.61
N LEU A 96 2.83 -3.34 6.18
CA LEU A 96 1.82 -4.18 6.81
C LEU A 96 2.18 -4.33 8.29
N ASP A 97 1.24 -3.95 9.16
CA ASP A 97 1.33 -4.14 10.61
C ASP A 97 1.45 -5.63 10.94
N SER A 98 2.42 -5.95 11.80
CA SER A 98 2.82 -7.33 12.08
C SER A 98 2.98 -7.61 13.57
N PRO A 99 2.78 -8.87 14.00
CA PRO A 99 3.01 -9.27 15.39
C PRO A 99 4.51 -9.31 15.77
N ALA A 100 5.43 -9.03 14.84
CA ALA A 100 6.87 -9.05 15.08
C ALA A 100 7.39 -7.80 15.81
N GLY A 101 6.49 -6.91 16.25
CA GLY A 101 6.85 -5.67 16.95
C GLY A 101 7.26 -4.51 16.05
N HIS A 102 7.16 -4.68 14.73
CA HIS A 102 7.41 -3.67 13.70
C HIS A 102 6.50 -3.91 12.49
N ASP A 103 6.36 -2.92 11.61
CA ASP A 103 5.71 -3.13 10.32
C ASP A 103 6.66 -3.87 9.37
N ILE A 104 6.11 -4.64 8.45
CA ILE A 104 6.87 -5.26 7.36
C ILE A 104 6.43 -4.67 6.03
N THR A 105 7.37 -4.33 5.17
CA THR A 105 7.03 -4.01 3.78
C THR A 105 6.68 -5.30 3.06
N VAL A 106 5.49 -5.38 2.48
CA VAL A 106 5.10 -6.46 1.57
C VAL A 106 5.22 -6.00 0.14
N ARG A 107 5.70 -6.89 -0.74
CA ARG A 107 5.62 -6.73 -2.19
C ARG A 107 4.73 -7.83 -2.75
N MET A 108 3.61 -7.42 -3.33
CA MET A 108 2.58 -8.30 -3.87
C MET A 108 2.40 -8.09 -5.37
N THR A 109 1.96 -9.14 -6.06
CA THR A 109 1.65 -9.11 -7.49
C THR A 109 0.17 -9.36 -7.69
N GLY A 110 -0.49 -8.51 -8.47
CA GLY A 110 -1.90 -8.63 -8.81
C GLY A 110 -2.13 -9.85 -9.71
N THR A 111 -3.14 -10.64 -9.39
CA THR A 111 -3.53 -11.83 -10.18
C THR A 111 -4.43 -11.45 -11.36
N GLY A 112 -5.10 -10.29 -11.30
CA GLY A 112 -6.05 -9.82 -12.29
C GLY A 112 -7.53 -10.00 -11.94
N HIS A 113 -7.84 -10.59 -10.78
CA HIS A 113 -9.22 -10.86 -10.33
C HIS A 113 -9.55 -10.19 -9.00
N GLY A 114 -9.05 -8.97 -8.78
CA GLY A 114 -9.23 -8.27 -7.50
C GLY A 114 -8.50 -8.96 -6.33
N SER A 115 -7.43 -9.70 -6.64
CA SER A 115 -6.58 -10.35 -5.64
C SER A 115 -5.10 -10.14 -5.95
N ALA A 116 -4.27 -10.30 -4.91
CA ALA A 116 -2.83 -10.23 -5.00
C ALA A 116 -2.18 -11.19 -4.00
N ALA A 117 -0.99 -11.68 -4.35
CA ALA A 117 -0.16 -12.51 -3.47
C ALA A 117 1.28 -12.01 -3.46
N GLY A 118 1.99 -12.18 -2.35
CA GLY A 118 3.32 -11.64 -2.22
C GLY A 118 4.03 -11.97 -0.93
N ARG A 119 5.19 -11.36 -0.74
CA ARG A 119 6.09 -11.68 0.36
C ARG A 119 6.54 -10.42 1.10
N PRO A 120 6.82 -10.55 2.40
CA PRO A 120 7.58 -9.54 3.13
C PRO A 120 8.98 -9.38 2.53
N VAL A 121 9.46 -8.14 2.43
CA VAL A 121 10.77 -7.82 1.83
C VAL A 121 11.71 -7.06 2.78
N ALA A 122 11.16 -6.27 3.71
CA ALA A 122 11.93 -5.47 4.66
C ALA A 122 11.13 -5.18 5.94
N THR A 123 11.82 -4.88 7.03
CA THR A 123 11.24 -4.30 8.27
C THR A 123 11.20 -2.78 8.13
N VAL A 124 10.11 -2.15 8.58
CA VAL A 124 9.92 -0.70 8.49
C VAL A 124 9.09 -0.19 9.68
N GLU A 125 9.05 1.13 9.85
CA GLU A 125 8.12 1.80 10.75
C GLU A 125 7.45 2.93 9.99
N PHE A 126 6.12 2.89 9.91
CA PHE A 126 5.33 3.94 9.26
C PHE A 126 4.18 4.39 10.16
N MET A 127 3.71 5.62 9.96
CA MET A 127 2.45 6.06 10.55
C MET A 127 1.29 5.18 10.05
N ARG A 128 0.33 4.88 10.92
CA ARG A 128 -0.87 4.11 10.55
C ARG A 128 -1.84 4.93 9.70
N LEU A 129 -2.41 4.29 8.68
CA LEU A 129 -3.55 4.81 7.92
C LEU A 129 -4.69 5.17 8.88
N ARG A 130 -5.36 6.31 8.66
CA ARG A 130 -6.25 6.95 9.66
C ARG A 130 -7.32 5.99 10.20
N GLY A 131 -7.99 5.23 9.32
CA GLY A 131 -9.01 4.23 9.68
C GLY A 131 -8.50 2.94 10.35
N ARG A 132 -7.20 2.78 10.57
CA ARG A 132 -6.56 1.54 11.07
C ARG A 132 -5.87 1.70 12.43
N ARG A 133 -6.05 2.84 13.09
CA ARG A 133 -5.30 3.21 14.31
C ARG A 133 -5.71 2.43 15.56
N LEU A 134 -6.97 1.98 15.65
CA LEU A 134 -7.46 1.24 16.82
C LEU A 134 -6.71 -0.11 16.97
N PRO A 135 -6.29 -0.48 18.19
CA PRO A 135 -5.65 -1.77 18.44
C PRO A 135 -6.67 -2.90 18.29
N ARG A 136 -6.29 -3.92 17.52
CA ARG A 136 -7.04 -5.17 17.32
C ARG A 136 -6.06 -6.34 17.25
N PRO A 137 -6.46 -7.57 17.63
CA PRO A 137 -5.61 -8.75 17.50
C PRO A 137 -5.13 -8.95 16.06
N HIS A 138 -3.86 -9.29 15.87
CA HIS A 138 -3.32 -9.56 14.53
C HIS A 138 -4.02 -10.74 13.82
N THR A 139 -4.60 -11.66 14.59
CA THR A 139 -5.41 -12.77 14.08
C THR A 139 -6.65 -12.30 13.31
N ASP A 140 -7.20 -11.13 13.65
CA ASP A 140 -8.32 -10.52 12.90
C ASP A 140 -7.91 -10.11 11.47
N PHE A 141 -6.61 -10.05 11.20
CA PHE A 141 -6.03 -9.62 9.93
C PHE A 141 -5.25 -10.73 9.22
N GLY A 142 -5.50 -11.99 9.61
CA GLY A 142 -4.99 -13.16 8.90
C GLY A 142 -3.60 -13.62 9.33
N TRP A 143 -2.98 -13.00 10.35
CA TRP A 143 -1.78 -13.55 10.98
C TRP A 143 -2.11 -14.82 11.78
N PRO A 144 -1.31 -15.89 11.68
CA PRO A 144 -1.50 -17.07 12.51
C PRO A 144 -1.20 -16.77 13.99
N ALA A 145 -1.82 -17.53 14.89
CA ALA A 145 -1.48 -17.46 16.31
C ALA A 145 -0.08 -18.05 16.55
N GLY A 146 0.68 -17.46 17.49
CA GLY A 146 1.99 -17.99 17.89
C GLY A 146 3.08 -17.86 16.82
N ILE A 147 3.06 -16.80 16.00
CA ILE A 147 4.14 -16.58 15.03
C ILE A 147 5.49 -16.40 15.71
N ASP A 148 6.53 -16.94 15.09
CA ASP A 148 7.90 -16.57 15.40
C ASP A 148 8.22 -15.21 14.73
N ALA A 149 8.41 -14.18 15.56
CA ALA A 149 8.74 -12.83 15.14
C ALA A 149 10.07 -12.74 14.35
N GLN A 150 10.96 -13.72 14.48
CA GLN A 150 12.22 -13.79 13.72
C GLN A 150 12.03 -14.38 12.32
N ARG A 151 10.91 -15.08 12.08
CA ARG A 151 10.61 -15.78 10.82
C ARG A 151 9.59 -15.07 9.95
N TRP A 152 9.42 -13.76 10.14
CA TRP A 152 8.48 -12.95 9.36
C TRP A 152 8.70 -13.06 7.84
N ARG A 153 9.94 -13.32 7.37
CA ARG A 153 10.28 -13.53 5.95
C ARG A 153 9.77 -14.84 5.36
N ASP A 154 9.42 -15.81 6.20
CA ASP A 154 8.97 -17.12 5.76
C ASP A 154 7.48 -17.14 5.42
N TYR A 155 6.77 -16.03 5.64
CA TYR A 155 5.34 -15.93 5.35
C TYR A 155 5.06 -15.44 3.94
N GLU A 156 3.91 -15.86 3.41
CA GLU A 156 3.32 -15.36 2.19
C GLU A 156 1.98 -14.71 2.52
N VAL A 157 1.75 -13.53 1.93
CA VAL A 157 0.52 -12.75 2.11
C VAL A 157 -0.35 -12.94 0.89
N HIS A 158 -1.59 -13.34 1.11
CA HIS A 158 -2.63 -13.46 0.09
C HIS A 158 -3.77 -12.53 0.48
N ALA A 159 -4.24 -11.71 -0.46
CA ALA A 159 -5.36 -10.81 -0.23
C ALA A 159 -6.31 -10.78 -1.42
N ASP A 160 -7.61 -10.75 -1.14
CA ASP A 160 -8.68 -10.63 -2.12
C ASP A 160 -9.88 -9.86 -1.53
N GLN A 161 -11.02 -9.90 -2.21
CA GLN A 161 -12.27 -9.27 -1.77
C GLN A 161 -12.89 -9.91 -0.50
N HIS A 162 -12.52 -11.14 -0.17
CA HIS A 162 -13.04 -11.89 0.97
C HIS A 162 -12.14 -11.78 2.20
N GLY A 163 -10.87 -11.40 2.04
CA GLY A 163 -10.01 -11.04 3.15
C GLY A 163 -8.52 -11.17 2.87
N GLN A 164 -7.76 -11.23 3.96
CA GLN A 164 -6.31 -11.40 3.96
C GLN A 164 -5.97 -12.68 4.71
N ARG A 165 -5.06 -13.49 4.15
CA ARG A 165 -4.50 -14.69 4.79
C ARG A 165 -2.99 -14.61 4.74
N ILE A 166 -2.34 -14.95 5.85
CA ILE A 166 -0.88 -14.95 5.96
C ILE A 166 -0.46 -16.36 6.34
N LEU A 167 0.27 -17.01 5.46
CA LEU A 167 0.58 -18.44 5.55
C LEU A 167 2.08 -18.63 5.62
N LEU A 168 2.55 -19.54 6.48
CA LEU A 168 3.95 -19.96 6.45
C LEU A 168 4.20 -20.68 5.11
N ARG A 169 5.28 -20.33 4.42
CA ARG A 169 5.69 -21.06 3.23
C ARG A 169 6.05 -22.49 3.63
N THR A 170 5.32 -23.46 3.13
CA THR A 170 5.83 -24.82 3.04
C THR A 170 7.03 -24.77 2.11
N GLY A 171 8.21 -25.13 2.62
CA GLY A 171 9.43 -25.14 1.83
C GLY A 171 9.21 -25.96 0.56
N SER A 172 9.60 -25.43 -0.60
CA SER A 172 9.97 -26.31 -1.71
C SER A 172 11.21 -27.07 -1.23
N ALA A 173 11.10 -28.40 -1.15
CA ALA A 173 12.25 -29.28 -1.09
C ALA A 173 13.21 -28.99 -2.25
#